data_AF-A0A921FXW9-F1
#
_entry.id   AF-A0A921FXW9-F1
#
_cell.length_a   1.000
_cell.length_b   1.000
_cell.length_c   1.000
_cell.angle_alpha   90.00
_cell.angle_beta   90.00
_cell.angle_gamma   90.00
#
_symmetry.space_group_name_H-M   'P 1'
#
loop_
_entity.id
_entity.type
_entity.pdbx_description
1 polymer ?
#
loop_
_entity_poly.entity_id
_entity_poly.type
_entity_poly.pdbx_seq_one_letter_code
_entity_poly.pdbx_strand_id
1 'polypeptide(L)'
;MKTLYAHHPEDVKSYTTEKLREQFLMESIFVEDEVLLTYSHVDRIIYGGAMPKDKALTLDAGKELAASYFLERRELGVINIGENGYLVLDGEKYEVNNREGIYVGRG
;
A
#
# COMPACT_ATOMS: atom_id res chain seq x y z
N MET A 1 -9.71 1.31 -0.75
CA MET A 1 -8.65 0.53 -1.40
C MET A 1 -9.15 0.13 -2.79
N LYS A 2 -8.37 0.35 -3.84
CA LYS A 2 -8.71 -0.12 -5.20
C LYS A 2 -8.35 -1.60 -5.29
N THR A 3 -9.20 -2.42 -5.90
CA THR A 3 -8.92 -3.86 -6.08
C THR A 3 -8.67 -4.17 -7.55
N LEU A 4 -7.54 -4.80 -7.83
CA LEU A 4 -7.10 -5.26 -9.14
C LEU A 4 -7.19 -6.78 -9.21
N TYR A 5 -7.74 -7.30 -10.30
CA TYR A 5 -7.87 -8.74 -10.52
C TYR A 5 -6.67 -9.28 -11.31
N ALA A 6 -6.40 -10.57 -11.13
CA ALA A 6 -5.42 -11.26 -11.97
C ALA A 6 -6.03 -11.51 -13.36
N HIS A 7 -5.21 -11.41 -14.41
CA HIS A 7 -5.62 -11.59 -15.80
C HIS A 7 -4.87 -12.75 -16.44
N HIS A 8 -5.54 -13.49 -17.33
CA HIS A 8 -4.86 -14.50 -18.13
C HIS A 8 -4.04 -13.81 -19.23
N PRO A 9 -2.84 -14.32 -19.59
CA PRO A 9 -2.02 -13.72 -20.65
C PRO A 9 -2.75 -13.53 -21.98
N GLU A 10 -3.64 -14.45 -22.35
CA GLU A 10 -4.44 -14.32 -23.58
C GLU A 10 -5.46 -13.17 -23.52
N ASP A 11 -6.00 -12.83 -22.34
CA ASP A 11 -6.91 -11.69 -22.19
C ASP A 11 -6.14 -10.39 -22.45
N VAL A 12 -4.96 -10.27 -21.82
CA VAL A 12 -4.12 -9.06 -21.85
C VAL A 12 -3.67 -8.72 -23.28
N LYS A 13 -3.45 -9.72 -24.13
CA LYS A 13 -3.11 -9.51 -25.56
C LYS A 13 -4.16 -8.70 -26.31
N SER A 14 -5.42 -8.75 -25.89
CA SER A 14 -6.54 -8.05 -26.53
C SER A 14 -6.80 -6.66 -25.97
N TYR A 15 -6.07 -6.24 -24.93
CA TYR A 15 -6.36 -5.00 -24.22
C TYR A 15 -5.91 -3.77 -25.01
N THR A 16 -6.74 -2.72 -24.97
CA THR A 16 -6.34 -1.39 -25.44
C THR A 16 -5.36 -0.75 -24.45
N THR A 17 -4.72 0.34 -24.88
CA THR A 17 -3.83 1.14 -24.03
C THR A 17 -4.53 1.60 -22.75
N GLU A 18 -5.77 2.07 -22.87
CA GLU A 18 -6.59 2.52 -21.75
C GLU A 18 -6.86 1.37 -20.80
N LYS A 19 -7.22 0.19 -21.34
CA LYS A 19 -7.50 -0.97 -20.51
C LYS A 19 -6.27 -1.47 -19.75
N LEU A 20 -5.11 -1.46 -20.40
CA LEU A 20 -3.85 -1.80 -19.73
C LEU A 20 -3.58 -0.86 -18.55
N ARG A 21 -3.78 0.46 -18.72
CA ARG A 21 -3.61 1.42 -17.62
C ARG A 21 -4.62 1.19 -16.50
N GLU A 22 -5.89 0.96 -16.81
CA GLU A 22 -6.91 0.68 -15.80
C GLU A 22 -6.55 -0.50 -14.90
N GLN A 23 -6.02 -1.58 -15.50
CA GLN A 23 -5.76 -2.85 -14.84
C GLN A 23 -4.38 -2.93 -14.16
N PHE A 24 -3.36 -2.25 -14.69
CA PHE A 24 -1.97 -2.43 -14.24
C PHE A 24 -1.31 -1.17 -13.68
N LEU A 25 -1.92 0.01 -13.85
CA LEU A 25 -1.35 1.27 -13.38
C LEU A 25 -2.08 1.81 -12.14
N MET A 26 -1.30 2.20 -11.15
CA MET A 26 -1.73 3.08 -10.07
C MET A 26 -1.25 4.50 -10.40
N GLU A 27 -2.18 5.36 -10.84
CA GLU A 27 -1.81 6.69 -11.34
C GLU A 27 -1.37 7.65 -10.22
N SER A 28 -2.01 7.54 -9.06
CA SER A 28 -1.68 8.33 -7.87
C SER A 28 -1.24 7.40 -6.75
N ILE A 29 -0.03 7.63 -6.23
CA ILE A 29 0.55 6.82 -5.14
C ILE A 29 0.60 7.63 -3.84
N PHE A 30 0.98 8.91 -3.92
CA PHE A 30 1.10 9.81 -2.77
C PHE A 30 0.15 10.99 -2.94
N VAL A 31 -0.73 11.17 -1.96
CA VAL A 31 -1.63 12.32 -1.84
C VAL A 31 -1.51 12.81 -0.40
N GLU A 32 -1.36 14.13 -0.25
CA GLU A 32 -1.18 14.75 1.07
C GLU A 32 -2.28 14.30 2.03
N ASP A 33 -1.86 13.87 3.21
CA ASP A 33 -2.72 13.45 4.31
C ASP A 33 -3.70 12.29 3.98
N GLU A 34 -3.32 11.47 3.01
CA GLU A 34 -4.07 10.27 2.62
C GLU A 34 -3.17 9.02 2.55
N VAL A 35 -3.82 7.88 2.79
CA VAL A 35 -3.26 6.55 2.52
C VAL A 35 -3.95 6.00 1.29
N LEU A 36 -3.21 5.86 0.20
CA LEU A 36 -3.69 5.23 -1.02
C LEU A 36 -3.13 3.83 -1.11
N LEU A 37 -4.01 2.83 -1.03
CA LEU A 37 -3.66 1.42 -1.19
C LEU A 37 -4.42 0.80 -2.35
N THR A 38 -3.72 -0.09 -3.04
CA THR A 38 -4.25 -1.00 -4.06
C THR A 38 -4.01 -2.43 -3.61
N TYR A 39 -5.07 -3.24 -3.65
CA TYR A 39 -5.01 -4.68 -3.44
C TYR A 39 -4.97 -5.37 -4.80
N SER A 40 -3.95 -6.19 -5.03
CA SER A 40 -3.85 -7.02 -6.24
C SER A 40 -4.16 -8.47 -5.90
N HIS A 41 -5.04 -9.10 -6.68
CA HIS A 41 -5.30 -10.54 -6.57
C HIS A 41 -4.11 -11.40 -7.02
N VAL A 42 -3.08 -10.81 -7.65
CA VAL A 42 -1.79 -11.47 -7.86
C VAL A 42 -1.09 -11.55 -6.51
N ASP A 43 -1.03 -12.76 -5.94
CA ASP A 43 -0.49 -13.06 -4.61
C ASP A 43 -1.08 -12.26 -3.42
N ARG A 44 -2.20 -11.55 -3.63
CA ARG A 44 -2.90 -10.77 -2.59
C ARG A 44 -2.02 -9.67 -1.99
N ILE A 45 -1.06 -9.15 -2.76
CA ILE A 45 -0.21 -8.04 -2.35
C ILE A 45 -1.03 -6.77 -2.20
N ILE A 46 -0.75 -6.01 -1.13
CA ILE A 46 -1.26 -4.66 -0.95
C ILE A 46 -0.06 -3.73 -1.07
N TYR A 47 -0.17 -2.75 -1.93
CA TYR A 47 0.88 -1.76 -2.16
C TYR A 47 0.26 -0.38 -2.35
N GLY A 48 1.07 0.65 -2.16
CA GLY A 48 0.62 2.03 -2.27
C GLY A 48 1.53 3.00 -1.52
N GLY A 49 0.97 4.16 -1.18
CA GLY A 49 1.70 5.22 -0.50
C GLY A 49 0.87 5.83 0.64
N ALA A 50 1.58 6.32 1.64
CA ALA A 50 1.04 7.16 2.71
C ALA A 50 1.89 8.43 2.77
N MET A 51 1.26 9.60 2.70
CA MET A 51 1.97 10.88 2.73
C MET A 51 1.39 11.77 3.83
N PRO A 52 1.78 11.57 5.10
CA PRO A 52 1.38 12.47 6.18
C PRO A 52 2.00 13.86 5.97
N LYS A 53 1.22 14.91 6.18
CA LYS A 53 1.67 16.31 6.13
C LYS A 53 1.19 17.06 7.36
N ASP A 54 -0.12 17.24 7.50
CA ASP A 54 -0.72 17.96 8.63
C ASP A 54 -1.31 17.03 9.68
N LYS A 55 -1.51 15.73 9.36
CA LYS A 55 -2.01 14.72 10.31
C LYS A 55 -1.27 13.39 10.22
N ALA A 56 -1.24 12.67 11.34
CA ALA A 56 -0.82 11.28 11.36
C ALA A 56 -1.82 10.41 10.58
N LEU A 57 -1.29 9.43 9.85
CA LEU A 57 -2.08 8.49 9.06
C LEU A 57 -1.98 7.09 9.66
N THR A 58 -3.12 6.43 9.75
CA THR A 58 -3.23 5.06 10.29
C THR A 58 -3.61 4.10 9.18
N LEU A 59 -2.93 2.96 9.11
CA LEU A 59 -3.31 1.85 8.25
C LEU A 59 -4.46 1.09 8.92
N ASP A 60 -5.67 1.21 8.38
CA ASP A 60 -6.85 0.53 8.89
C ASP A 60 -7.11 -0.81 8.16
N ALA A 61 -7.60 -1.80 8.89
CA ALA A 61 -8.04 -3.06 8.33
C ALA A 61 -9.38 -2.88 7.61
N GLY A 62 -9.32 -2.63 6.29
CA GLY A 62 -10.52 -2.66 5.46
C GLY A 62 -11.23 -4.02 5.54
N LYS A 63 -12.55 -4.04 5.32
CA LYS A 63 -13.37 -5.27 5.30
C LYS A 63 -12.81 -6.37 4.40
N GLU A 64 -12.06 -6.01 3.37
CA GLU A 64 -11.43 -6.92 2.41
C GLU A 64 -10.38 -7.84 3.03
N LEU A 65 -9.79 -7.45 4.17
CA LEU A 65 -8.80 -8.24 4.86
C LEU A 65 -9.39 -9.33 5.77
N ALA A 66 -10.68 -9.22 6.13
CA ALA A 66 -11.34 -10.08 7.11
C ALA A 66 -10.49 -10.31 8.38
N ALA A 67 -9.84 -9.24 8.86
CA ALA A 67 -8.93 -9.21 9.99
C ALA A 67 -9.33 -8.09 10.96
N SER A 68 -8.94 -8.23 12.22
CA SER A 68 -9.21 -7.25 13.28
C SER A 68 -8.32 -6.02 13.16
N TYR A 69 -7.12 -6.16 12.60
CA TYR A 69 -6.16 -5.09 12.34
C TYR A 69 -5.25 -5.46 11.14
N PHE A 70 -4.55 -4.47 10.60
CA PHE A 70 -3.95 -4.56 9.26
C PHE A 70 -2.89 -5.68 9.12
N LEU A 71 -2.08 -5.90 10.16
CA LEU A 71 -0.95 -6.85 10.16
C LEU A 71 -1.23 -8.16 10.91
N GLU A 72 -2.48 -8.45 11.27
CA GLU A 72 -2.84 -9.69 12.01
C GLU A 72 -2.31 -10.96 11.33
N ARG A 73 -2.31 -10.95 9.99
CA ARG A 73 -1.92 -12.10 9.14
C ARG A 73 -1.01 -11.69 7.99
N ARG A 74 -0.34 -10.55 8.10
CA ARG A 74 0.49 -9.95 7.04
C ARG A 74 1.76 -9.35 7.63
N GLU A 75 2.79 -9.30 6.81
CA GLU A 75 3.98 -8.49 7.04
C GLU A 75 3.93 -7.23 6.17
N LEU A 76 4.71 -6.21 6.53
CA LEU A 76 4.77 -4.94 5.83
C LEU A 76 6.22 -4.48 5.69
N GLY A 77 6.60 -4.12 4.47
CA GLY A 77 7.81 -3.35 4.21
C GLY A 77 7.44 -1.91 3.91
N VAL A 78 8.11 -0.96 4.56
CA VAL A 78 7.98 0.48 4.29
C VAL A 78 9.33 1.02 3.88
N ILE A 79 9.36 1.81 2.82
CA ILE A 79 10.54 2.55 2.36
C ILE A 79 10.15 4.01 2.27
N ASN A 80 10.85 4.88 3.00
CA ASN A 80 10.61 6.31 2.93
C ASN A 80 11.38 6.90 1.73
N ILE A 81 10.64 7.44 0.76
CA ILE A 81 11.21 8.12 -0.41
C ILE A 81 11.06 9.66 -0.35
N GLY A 82 10.43 10.17 0.71
CA GLY A 82 10.17 11.59 0.95
C GLY A 82 11.08 12.18 2.04
N GLU A 83 10.58 13.18 2.74
CA GLU A 83 11.31 13.83 3.85
C GLU A 83 11.42 12.92 5.08
N ASN A 84 12.27 13.32 6.04
CA ASN A 84 12.45 12.57 7.27
C ASN A 84 11.13 12.45 8.04
N GLY A 85 10.85 11.25 8.52
CA GLY A 85 9.60 10.93 9.20
C GLY A 85 9.77 9.81 10.20
N TYR A 86 8.65 9.32 10.70
CA TYR A 86 8.62 8.22 11.65
C TYR A 86 7.37 7.37 11.46
N LEU A 87 7.44 6.13 11.92
CA LEU A 87 6.30 5.26 12.11
C LEU A 87 6.04 5.08 13.61
N VAL A 88 4.78 4.86 13.96
CA VAL A 88 4.40 4.45 15.32
C VAL A 88 3.86 3.03 15.22
N LEU A 89 4.55 2.09 15.85
CA LEU A 89 4.20 0.68 15.89
C LEU A 89 3.89 0.33 17.35
N ASP A 90 2.65 -0.06 17.64
CA ASP A 90 2.19 -0.40 19.00
C ASP A 90 2.54 0.63 20.10
N GLY A 91 2.53 1.92 19.71
CA GLY A 91 2.86 3.05 20.59
C GLY A 91 4.35 3.41 20.66
N GLU A 92 5.23 2.62 20.04
CA GLU A 92 6.65 2.90 19.94
C GLU A 92 6.99 3.63 18.64
N LYS A 93 7.80 4.68 18.74
CA LYS A 93 8.20 5.52 17.61
C LYS A 93 9.51 4.99 16.99
N TYR A 94 9.47 4.75 15.69
CA TYR A 94 10.60 4.36 14.86
C TYR A 94 10.89 5.46 13.85
N GLU A 95 12.08 6.06 13.92
CA GLU A 95 12.51 7.01 12.88
C GLU A 95 12.81 6.25 11.60
N VAL A 96 12.28 6.76 10.48
CA VAL A 96 12.53 6.25 9.13
C VAL A 96 12.77 7.46 8.25
N ASN A 97 14.03 7.84 8.14
CA ASN A 97 14.48 9.02 7.40
C ASN A 97 14.48 8.77 5.89
N ASN A 98 14.82 9.80 5.11
CA ASN A 98 14.91 9.68 3.65
C ASN A 98 15.77 8.47 3.24
N ARG A 99 15.20 7.59 2.39
CA ARG A 99 15.81 6.35 1.87
C ARG A 99 16.05 5.26 2.90
N GLU A 100 15.53 5.40 4.12
CA GLU A 100 15.50 4.31 5.07
C GLU A 100 14.26 3.43 4.85
N GLY A 101 14.38 2.18 5.25
CA GLY A 101 13.27 1.24 5.22
C GLY A 101 13.13 0.52 6.55
N ILE A 102 11.91 0.13 6.85
CA ILE A 102 11.57 -0.67 8.03
C ILE A 102 10.75 -1.87 7.58
N TYR A 103 11.05 -3.02 8.19
CA TYR A 103 10.26 -4.23 8.07
C TYR A 103 9.45 -4.42 9.35
N VAL A 104 8.15 -4.62 9.19
CA VAL A 104 7.21 -4.90 10.28
C VAL A 104 6.65 -6.30 10.04
N GLY A 105 6.98 -7.21 10.95
CA GLY A 105 6.51 -8.59 10.88
C GLY A 105 5.00 -8.70 11.14
N ARG A 106 4.47 -9.91 10.97
CA ARG A 106 3.13 -10.24 11.40
C ARG A 106 3.00 -10.09 12.91
N GLY A 107 2.03 -9.31 13.37
CA GLY A 107 1.80 -9.06 14.80
C GLY A 107 0.94 -7.85 15.00
#